data_AF-A0A9Y4N987-F1
#
_entry.id   AF-A0A9Y4N987-F1
#
_cell.length_a   1.000
_cell.length_b   1.000
_cell.length_c   1.000
_cell.angle_alpha   90.00
_cell.angle_beta   90.00
_cell.angle_gamma   90.00
#
_symmetry.space_group_name_H-M   'P 1'
#
loop_
_entity.id
_entity.type
_entity.pdbx_description
1 polymer ?
#
loop_
_entity_poly.entity_id
_entity_poly.type
_entity_poly.pdbx_seq_one_letter_code
_entity_poly.pdbx_strand_id
1 'polypeptide(L)'
;MELLLSGLFLLQVLCFVSGYPSGAPTGACEDMIPRHTGILPQPSPAPYTLLTNTKTFEPGKPITVTISGPEYRGVLLEARTDGSTNALGSWLSPPPDTKFLECSGNPQGAVTHSNTNVKSSNTVYSWMPPNSTSPVHFMATVAQQRAVFWVNVRSSTLSRGKPAGLGLATGASAGISKEDPTECDQVVLYVCHTTGVFFHQGKVIRPYDGEATYAVAVKI
;
A
#
# COMPACT_ATOMS: atom_id res chain seq x y z
N MET A 1 2.37 -58.26 18.81
CA MET A 1 1.69 -57.85 17.56
C MET A 1 1.00 -56.50 17.74
N GLU A 2 0.28 -56.28 18.84
CA GLU A 2 -0.37 -54.99 19.20
C GLU A 2 0.57 -53.75 19.20
N LEU A 3 1.81 -53.87 19.68
CA LEU A 3 2.79 -52.76 19.71
C LEU A 3 3.35 -52.40 18.32
N LEU A 4 3.40 -53.38 17.40
CA LEU A 4 3.83 -53.18 16.01
C LEU A 4 2.72 -52.52 15.18
N LEU A 5 1.46 -52.86 15.45
CA LEU A 5 0.28 -52.25 14.84
C LEU A 5 0.07 -50.79 15.27
N SER A 6 0.26 -50.48 16.54
CA SER A 6 0.21 -49.10 17.06
C SER A 6 1.36 -48.22 16.57
N GLY A 7 2.56 -48.80 16.43
CA GLY A 7 3.71 -48.12 15.80
C GLY A 7 3.49 -47.81 14.31
N LEU A 8 2.94 -48.76 13.54
CA LEU A 8 2.58 -48.52 12.13
C LEU A 8 1.50 -47.45 11.98
N PHE A 9 0.50 -47.43 12.86
CA PHE A 9 -0.58 -46.44 12.82
C PHE A 9 -0.06 -45.02 13.13
N LEU A 10 0.83 -44.86 14.12
CA LEU A 10 1.50 -43.58 14.40
C LEU A 10 2.43 -43.14 13.26
N LEU A 11 3.12 -44.07 12.59
CA LEU A 11 3.97 -43.79 11.43
C LEU A 11 3.15 -43.39 10.19
N GLN A 12 1.92 -43.88 10.07
CA GLN A 12 1.00 -43.55 8.97
C GLN A 12 0.31 -42.18 9.16
N VAL A 13 0.15 -41.72 10.40
CA VAL A 13 -0.32 -40.36 10.74
C VAL A 13 0.74 -39.28 10.45
N LEU A 14 2.03 -39.65 10.39
CA LEU A 14 3.14 -38.75 10.13
C LEU A 14 3.30 -38.31 8.65
N CYS A 15 2.51 -38.85 7.73
CA CYS A 15 2.67 -38.55 6.30
C CYS A 15 1.39 -37.95 5.72
N PHE A 16 1.55 -36.83 5.02
CA PHE A 16 0.58 -36.08 4.21
C PHE A 16 -0.30 -35.05 4.93
N VAL A 17 0.32 -34.06 5.58
CA VAL A 17 -0.30 -32.73 5.67
C VAL A 17 -0.24 -32.09 4.28
N SER A 18 -1.26 -32.33 3.46
CA SER A 18 -1.42 -31.63 2.19
C SER A 18 -1.78 -30.18 2.49
N GLY A 19 -0.89 -29.24 2.14
CA GLY A 19 -1.18 -27.81 2.24
C GLY A 19 -2.27 -27.45 1.25
N TYR A 20 -3.49 -27.23 1.75
CA TYR A 20 -4.61 -26.76 0.94
C TYR A 20 -4.27 -25.39 0.33
N PRO A 21 -4.80 -25.07 -0.87
CA PRO A 21 -4.59 -23.77 -1.53
C PRO A 21 -5.37 -22.63 -0.85
N SER A 22 -5.53 -22.69 0.47
CA SER A 22 -6.44 -21.86 1.25
C SER A 22 -5.78 -20.63 1.85
N GLY A 23 -4.54 -20.32 1.48
CA GLY A 23 -3.80 -19.16 1.97
C GLY A 23 -2.54 -19.50 2.77
N ALA A 24 -1.79 -18.46 3.13
CA ALA A 24 -0.64 -18.57 4.00
C ALA A 24 -1.06 -18.95 5.44
N PRO A 25 -0.26 -19.76 6.15
CA PRO A 25 -0.45 -20.00 7.58
C PRO A 25 0.00 -18.79 8.40
N THR A 26 -0.54 -18.61 9.61
CA THR A 26 -0.14 -17.53 10.54
C THR A 26 1.37 -17.53 10.83
N GLY A 27 2.01 -18.70 10.85
CA GLY A 27 3.46 -18.77 11.00
C GLY A 27 4.28 -18.18 9.84
N ALA A 28 3.65 -17.79 8.72
CA ALA A 28 4.31 -17.08 7.63
C ALA A 28 4.32 -15.57 7.81
N CYS A 29 3.59 -15.02 8.80
CA CYS A 29 3.55 -13.57 9.02
C CYS A 29 4.97 -13.06 9.31
N GLU A 30 5.79 -13.72 10.14
CA GLU A 30 7.08 -13.14 10.54
C GLU A 30 8.07 -12.95 9.38
N ASP A 31 8.28 -14.00 8.57
CA ASP A 31 9.27 -14.02 7.49
C ASP A 31 8.69 -13.76 6.10
N MET A 32 7.36 -13.72 5.96
CA MET A 32 6.63 -13.64 4.71
C MET A 32 6.89 -14.80 3.74
N ILE A 33 7.41 -15.93 4.20
CA ILE A 33 7.81 -17.05 3.35
C ILE A 33 6.67 -18.07 3.24
N PRO A 34 6.21 -18.41 2.02
CA PRO A 34 5.26 -19.49 1.82
C PRO A 34 5.79 -20.81 2.37
N ARG A 35 4.97 -21.55 3.11
CA ARG A 35 5.34 -22.86 3.67
C ARG A 35 5.18 -23.97 2.64
N HIS A 36 6.00 -23.91 1.60
CA HIS A 36 6.12 -24.96 0.58
C HIS A 36 7.49 -25.63 0.68
N THR A 37 7.51 -26.93 1.00
CA THR A 37 8.74 -27.70 1.16
C THR A 37 9.61 -27.66 -0.09
N GLY A 38 10.88 -27.27 0.07
CA GLY A 38 11.89 -27.29 -1.00
C GLY A 38 11.74 -26.19 -2.06
N ILE A 39 10.85 -25.21 -1.86
CA ILE A 39 10.66 -24.11 -2.80
C ILE A 39 11.20 -22.81 -2.18
N LEU A 40 12.12 -22.17 -2.90
CA LEU A 40 12.75 -20.92 -2.51
C LEU A 40 12.18 -19.75 -3.33
N PRO A 41 12.24 -18.51 -2.81
CA PRO A 41 11.88 -17.32 -3.57
C PRO A 41 12.75 -17.18 -4.81
N GLN A 42 12.19 -16.54 -5.84
CA GLN A 42 12.92 -16.24 -7.05
C GLN A 42 14.09 -15.28 -6.75
N PRO A 43 15.29 -15.56 -7.29
CA PRO A 43 16.47 -14.72 -7.06
C PRO A 43 16.45 -13.44 -7.90
N SER A 44 15.61 -13.39 -8.95
CA SER A 44 15.43 -12.22 -9.78
C SER A 44 14.62 -11.13 -9.06
N PRO A 45 14.76 -9.85 -9.45
CA PRO A 45 13.88 -8.79 -8.98
C PRO A 45 12.40 -9.13 -9.24
N ALA A 46 11.54 -8.76 -8.30
CA ALA A 46 10.10 -8.97 -8.44
C ALA A 46 9.53 -8.11 -9.57
N PRO A 47 8.65 -8.65 -10.44
CA PRO A 47 7.95 -7.88 -11.46
C PRO A 47 6.71 -7.15 -10.91
N TYR A 48 6.66 -6.90 -9.59
CA TYR A 48 5.51 -6.37 -8.88
C TYR A 48 5.90 -5.10 -8.11
N THR A 49 4.97 -4.15 -8.03
CA THR A 49 5.12 -2.92 -7.24
C THR A 49 3.88 -2.69 -6.39
N LEU A 50 4.07 -2.24 -5.14
CA LEU A 50 2.98 -1.80 -4.27
C LEU A 50 2.80 -0.29 -4.40
N LEU A 51 1.66 0.12 -4.94
CA LEU A 51 1.29 1.53 -5.13
C LEU A 51 0.27 1.94 -4.08
N THR A 52 0.46 3.11 -3.48
CA THR A 52 -0.48 3.68 -2.50
C THR A 52 -1.12 4.94 -3.09
N ASN A 53 -2.38 5.21 -2.75
CA ASN A 53 -3.06 6.44 -3.19
C ASN A 53 -2.54 7.71 -2.52
N THR A 54 -1.72 7.57 -1.47
CA THR A 54 -1.15 8.68 -0.70
C THR A 54 0.22 8.30 -0.16
N LYS A 55 1.03 9.31 0.20
CA LYS A 55 2.32 9.17 0.90
C LYS A 55 2.21 9.45 2.40
N THR A 56 1.02 9.80 2.88
CA THR A 56 0.77 10.06 4.30
C THR A 56 -0.44 9.28 4.80
N PHE A 57 -0.43 8.88 6.06
CA PHE A 57 -1.57 8.22 6.69
C PHE A 57 -2.12 9.04 7.86
N GLU A 58 -3.43 8.94 8.06
CA GLU A 58 -4.15 9.53 9.20
C GLU A 58 -5.05 8.46 9.82
N PRO A 59 -5.10 8.34 11.15
CA PRO A 59 -6.01 7.40 11.81
C PRO A 59 -7.47 7.63 11.35
N GLY A 60 -8.17 6.55 11.04
CA GLY A 60 -9.56 6.61 10.58
C GLY A 60 -9.76 6.91 9.08
N LYS A 61 -8.71 7.23 8.33
CA LYS A 61 -8.77 7.39 6.87
C LYS A 61 -8.16 6.17 6.17
N PRO A 62 -8.97 5.34 5.48
CA PRO A 62 -8.47 4.20 4.73
C PRO A 62 -7.48 4.61 3.62
N ILE A 63 -6.49 3.76 3.40
CA ILE A 63 -5.53 3.85 2.29
C ILE A 63 -5.78 2.68 1.35
N THR A 64 -5.71 2.96 0.05
CA THR A 64 -5.73 1.91 -0.96
C THR A 64 -4.31 1.52 -1.35
N VAL A 65 -4.09 0.22 -1.43
CA VAL A 65 -2.83 -0.40 -1.84
C VAL A 65 -3.11 -1.24 -3.07
N THR A 66 -2.45 -0.93 -4.17
CA THR A 66 -2.59 -1.66 -5.45
C THR A 66 -1.33 -2.48 -5.68
N ILE A 67 -1.50 -3.77 -5.95
CA ILE A 67 -0.41 -4.61 -6.45
C ILE A 67 -0.42 -4.46 -7.97
N SER A 68 0.58 -3.78 -8.52
CA SER A 68 0.77 -3.60 -9.95
C SER A 68 1.82 -4.57 -10.49
N GLY A 69 1.54 -5.25 -11.60
CA GLY A 69 2.45 -6.22 -12.23
C GLY A 69 1.71 -7.25 -13.05
N PRO A 70 2.34 -8.39 -13.42
CA PRO A 70 1.64 -9.50 -14.05
C PRO A 70 0.51 -10.07 -13.20
N GLU A 71 -0.30 -10.97 -13.78
CA GLU A 71 -1.26 -11.75 -13.00
C GLU A 71 -0.57 -12.62 -11.94
N TYR A 72 -1.25 -12.86 -10.83
CA TYR A 72 -0.74 -13.66 -9.72
C TYR A 72 -1.83 -14.49 -9.06
N ARG A 73 -1.44 -15.50 -8.29
CA ARG A 73 -2.37 -16.46 -7.64
C ARG A 73 -2.30 -16.39 -6.13
N GLY A 74 -1.10 -16.23 -5.58
CA GLY A 74 -0.87 -16.11 -4.15
C GLY A 74 -0.45 -14.70 -3.76
N VAL A 75 -0.94 -14.25 -2.61
CA VAL A 75 -0.49 -13.03 -1.94
C VAL A 75 -0.41 -13.30 -0.44
N LEU A 76 0.55 -12.67 0.22
CA LEU A 76 0.55 -12.37 1.65
C LEU A 76 0.96 -10.90 1.76
N LEU A 77 0.06 -10.04 2.27
CA LEU A 77 0.23 -8.59 2.28
C LEU A 77 0.02 -8.05 3.70
N GLU A 78 0.99 -7.27 4.17
CA GLU A 78 1.04 -6.68 5.51
C GLU A 78 1.47 -5.21 5.47
N ALA A 79 1.15 -4.47 6.53
CA ALA A 79 1.75 -3.17 6.82
C ALA A 79 2.67 -3.31 8.05
N ARG A 80 3.85 -2.71 7.99
CA ARG A 80 4.87 -2.77 9.05
C ARG A 80 5.56 -1.43 9.26
N THR A 81 6.26 -1.31 10.37
CA THR A 81 7.25 -0.25 10.60
C THR A 81 8.65 -0.86 10.51
N ASP A 82 9.65 -0.04 10.18
CA ASP A 82 11.03 -0.54 10.07
C ASP A 82 11.53 -1.08 11.42
N GLY A 83 12.26 -2.20 11.36
CA GLY A 83 12.77 -2.88 12.55
C GLY A 83 11.76 -3.76 13.29
N SER A 84 10.53 -3.91 12.77
CA SER A 84 9.49 -4.77 13.36
C SER A 84 8.91 -5.73 12.32
N THR A 85 8.61 -6.95 12.75
CA THR A 85 7.86 -7.95 11.99
C THR A 85 6.36 -7.94 12.32
N ASN A 86 5.92 -7.07 13.23
CA ASN A 86 4.52 -7.03 13.64
C ASN A 86 3.62 -6.37 12.59
N ALA A 87 2.50 -7.01 12.31
CA ALA A 87 1.47 -6.46 11.45
C ALA A 87 0.80 -5.24 12.11
N LEU A 88 0.63 -4.17 11.32
CA LEU A 88 0.07 -2.89 11.76
C LEU A 88 -1.23 -2.57 11.04
N GLY A 89 -2.14 -1.89 11.76
CA GLY A 89 -3.44 -1.49 11.23
C GLY A 89 -4.34 -2.68 10.92
N SER A 90 -5.43 -2.43 10.20
CA SER A 90 -6.40 -3.48 9.87
C SER A 90 -6.75 -3.42 8.40
N TRP A 91 -6.64 -4.56 7.70
CA TRP A 91 -7.15 -4.68 6.35
C TRP A 91 -8.68 -4.66 6.35
N LEU A 92 -9.25 -4.16 5.26
CA LEU A 92 -10.69 -3.98 5.09
C LEU A 92 -11.16 -4.69 3.83
N SER A 93 -12.30 -5.36 3.94
CA SER A 93 -13.05 -5.97 2.82
C SER A 93 -12.15 -6.61 1.75
N PRO A 94 -11.50 -7.76 2.04
CA PRO A 94 -10.58 -8.39 1.13
C PRO A 94 -11.24 -8.61 -0.24
N PRO A 95 -10.56 -8.28 -1.35
CA PRO A 95 -11.09 -8.51 -2.68
C PRO A 95 -11.38 -9.99 -2.93
N PRO A 96 -12.14 -10.33 -3.99
CA PRO A 96 -12.39 -11.72 -4.36
C PRO A 96 -11.11 -12.58 -4.38
N ASP A 97 -11.26 -13.86 -4.04
CA ASP A 97 -10.15 -14.83 -3.99
C ASP A 97 -9.04 -14.51 -2.97
N THR A 98 -9.33 -13.60 -2.04
CA THR A 98 -8.50 -13.27 -0.89
C THR A 98 -9.31 -13.33 0.40
N LYS A 99 -8.61 -13.35 1.54
CA LYS A 99 -9.18 -13.37 2.89
C LYS A 99 -8.22 -12.74 3.88
N PHE A 100 -8.73 -12.43 5.07
CA PHE A 100 -7.87 -12.03 6.18
C PHE A 100 -6.98 -13.18 6.65
N LEU A 101 -5.82 -12.81 7.18
CA LEU A 101 -4.95 -13.68 7.95
C LEU A 101 -4.64 -13.00 9.28
N GLU A 102 -4.79 -13.77 10.36
CA GLU A 102 -4.40 -13.32 11.68
C GLU A 102 -2.87 -13.28 11.79
N CYS A 103 -2.34 -12.10 12.07
CA CYS A 103 -0.91 -11.85 12.28
C CYS A 103 -0.73 -10.97 13.51
N SER A 104 0.26 -11.26 14.35
CA SER A 104 0.55 -10.50 15.58
C SER A 104 -0.68 -10.34 16.52
N GLY A 105 -1.54 -11.36 16.58
CA GLY A 105 -2.78 -11.34 17.37
C GLY A 105 -3.89 -10.44 16.81
N ASN A 106 -3.73 -9.91 15.60
CA ASN A 106 -4.72 -9.11 14.89
C ASN A 106 -5.41 -9.94 13.80
N PRO A 107 -6.71 -10.26 13.93
CA PRO A 107 -7.46 -11.05 12.95
C PRO A 107 -7.49 -10.47 11.54
N GLN A 108 -7.22 -9.17 11.40
CA GLN A 108 -7.17 -8.43 10.13
C GLN A 108 -5.77 -7.85 9.88
N GLY A 109 -4.73 -8.44 10.46
CA GLY A 109 -3.35 -7.95 10.36
C GLY A 109 -2.75 -8.12 8.97
N ALA A 110 -3.19 -9.14 8.22
CA ALA A 110 -2.73 -9.40 6.86
C ALA A 110 -3.88 -9.79 5.91
N VAL A 111 -3.58 -9.78 4.62
CA VAL A 111 -4.41 -10.39 3.57
C VAL A 111 -3.64 -11.52 2.90
N THR A 112 -4.29 -12.67 2.72
CA THR A 112 -3.77 -13.79 1.94
C THR A 112 -4.76 -14.21 0.85
N HIS A 113 -4.29 -14.93 -0.17
CA HIS A 113 -5.18 -15.65 -1.08
C HIS A 113 -6.07 -16.67 -0.34
N SER A 114 -7.30 -16.88 -0.81
CA SER A 114 -8.23 -17.90 -0.28
C SER A 114 -8.37 -19.12 -1.20
N ASN A 115 -7.92 -19.00 -2.45
CA ASN A 115 -7.84 -20.04 -3.46
C ASN A 115 -6.73 -19.69 -4.48
N THR A 116 -6.52 -20.54 -5.49
CA THR A 116 -5.50 -20.33 -6.53
C THR A 116 -6.01 -19.61 -7.78
N ASN A 117 -7.22 -19.04 -7.75
CA ASN A 117 -7.74 -18.26 -8.86
C ASN A 117 -6.84 -17.05 -9.13
N VAL A 118 -6.81 -16.68 -10.41
CA VAL A 118 -5.99 -15.59 -10.91
C VAL A 118 -6.54 -14.26 -10.38
N LYS A 119 -5.63 -13.43 -9.87
CA LYS A 119 -5.89 -12.06 -9.44
C LYS A 119 -5.36 -11.11 -10.49
N SER A 120 -6.13 -10.05 -10.73
CA SER A 120 -5.83 -9.03 -11.74
C SER A 120 -4.52 -8.31 -11.41
N SER A 121 -3.85 -7.85 -12.47
CA SER A 121 -2.65 -7.01 -12.45
C SER A 121 -2.78 -5.68 -11.70
N ASN A 122 -4.01 -5.28 -11.31
CA ASN A 122 -4.29 -4.05 -10.56
C ASN A 122 -5.27 -4.28 -9.40
N THR A 123 -5.17 -5.43 -8.74
CA THR A 123 -6.04 -5.73 -7.58
C THR A 123 -5.80 -4.71 -6.47
N VAL A 124 -6.88 -4.14 -5.93
CA VAL A 124 -6.87 -3.09 -4.91
C VAL A 124 -7.23 -3.67 -3.54
N TYR A 125 -6.44 -3.30 -2.54
CA TYR A 125 -6.62 -3.65 -1.14
C TYR A 125 -6.87 -2.38 -0.32
N SER A 126 -7.75 -2.46 0.66
CA SER A 126 -8.05 -1.32 1.55
C SER A 126 -7.50 -1.58 2.95
N TRP A 127 -6.83 -0.59 3.52
CA TRP A 127 -6.16 -0.70 4.82
C TRP A 127 -6.49 0.49 5.71
N MET A 128 -6.83 0.21 6.97
CA MET A 128 -7.08 1.21 8.01
C MET A 128 -5.82 1.42 8.85
N PRO A 129 -5.27 2.65 8.90
CA PRO A 129 -4.09 2.93 9.70
C PRO A 129 -4.34 2.82 11.21
N PRO A 130 -3.37 2.31 11.99
CA PRO A 130 -3.45 2.34 13.45
C PRO A 130 -3.22 3.76 13.96
N ASN A 131 -3.55 4.00 15.23
CA ASN A 131 -3.16 5.24 15.89
C ASN A 131 -1.67 5.21 16.30
N SER A 132 -0.75 5.26 15.32
CA SER A 132 0.70 5.34 15.53
C SER A 132 1.34 6.52 14.80
N THR A 133 2.34 7.16 15.41
CA THR A 133 3.17 8.22 14.78
C THR A 133 4.32 7.67 13.95
N SER A 134 4.63 6.39 14.09
CA SER A 134 5.75 5.76 13.39
C SER A 134 5.47 5.64 11.89
N PRO A 135 6.48 5.83 11.02
CA PRO A 135 6.33 5.57 9.60
C PRO A 135 5.92 4.12 9.33
N VAL A 136 5.10 3.91 8.30
CA VAL A 136 4.58 2.59 7.91
C VAL A 136 4.92 2.33 6.45
N HIS A 137 5.28 1.11 6.09
CA HIS A 137 5.35 0.65 4.71
C HIS A 137 4.53 -0.62 4.54
N PHE A 138 4.08 -0.88 3.32
CA PHE A 138 3.46 -2.15 2.96
C PHE A 138 4.52 -3.10 2.43
N MET A 139 4.39 -4.38 2.78
CA MET A 139 5.24 -5.45 2.28
C MET A 139 4.36 -6.63 1.83
N ALA A 140 4.74 -7.23 0.70
CA ALA A 140 4.06 -8.39 0.16
C ALA A 140 5.03 -9.51 -0.21
N THR A 141 4.50 -10.73 -0.13
CA THR A 141 4.93 -11.87 -0.93
C THR A 141 3.90 -12.10 -2.02
N VAL A 142 4.36 -12.16 -3.26
CA VAL A 142 3.51 -12.35 -4.44
C VAL A 142 3.93 -13.63 -5.15
N ALA A 143 3.00 -14.56 -5.32
CA ALA A 143 3.22 -15.83 -5.99
C ALA A 143 2.47 -15.84 -7.33
N GLN A 144 3.22 -15.89 -8.43
CA GLN A 144 2.66 -16.11 -9.75
C GLN A 144 2.09 -17.52 -9.86
N GLN A 145 2.80 -18.51 -9.29
CA GLN A 145 2.39 -19.89 -9.15
C GLN A 145 3.09 -20.52 -7.93
N ARG A 146 2.71 -21.74 -7.55
CA ARG A 146 3.21 -22.42 -6.33
C ARG A 146 4.73 -22.38 -6.18
N ALA A 147 5.47 -22.57 -7.27
CA ALA A 147 6.93 -22.64 -7.27
C ALA A 147 7.63 -21.33 -7.65
N VAL A 148 6.87 -20.29 -8.03
CA VAL A 148 7.42 -19.03 -8.55
C VAL A 148 6.80 -17.89 -7.77
N PHE A 149 7.57 -17.37 -6.81
CA PHE A 149 7.15 -16.29 -5.92
C PHE A 149 8.31 -15.38 -5.56
N TRP A 150 7.97 -14.15 -5.19
CA TRP A 150 8.90 -13.15 -4.70
C TRP A 150 8.46 -12.69 -3.33
N VAL A 151 9.44 -12.51 -2.45
CA VAL A 151 9.26 -11.96 -1.10
C VAL A 151 9.75 -10.52 -1.08
N ASN A 152 9.45 -9.79 -0.01
CA ASN A 152 9.99 -8.44 0.24
C ASN A 152 9.64 -7.41 -0.86
N VAL A 153 8.48 -7.55 -1.50
CA VAL A 153 7.94 -6.52 -2.40
C VAL A 153 7.41 -5.39 -1.53
N ARG A 154 8.02 -4.20 -1.56
CA ARG A 154 7.68 -3.08 -0.65
C ARG A 154 7.07 -1.89 -1.38
N SER A 155 6.19 -1.17 -0.68
CA SER A 155 5.78 0.18 -1.08
C SER A 155 6.81 1.22 -0.67
N SER A 156 6.62 2.47 -1.11
CA SER A 156 7.22 3.62 -0.42
C SER A 156 6.69 3.71 1.02
N THR A 157 7.50 4.25 1.92
CA THR A 157 7.10 4.54 3.29
C THR A 157 6.09 5.69 3.34
N LEU A 158 5.07 5.53 4.17
CA LEU A 158 4.12 6.57 4.53
C LEU A 158 4.47 7.20 5.87
N SER A 159 4.42 8.53 5.92
CA SER A 159 4.56 9.29 7.17
C SER A 159 3.19 9.64 7.77
N ARG A 160 3.13 9.90 9.08
CA ARG A 160 1.90 10.42 9.70
C ARG A 160 1.56 11.80 9.11
N GLY A 161 0.33 11.96 8.65
CA GLY A 161 -0.21 13.25 8.22
C GLY A 161 -0.36 14.21 9.39
N LYS A 162 -0.26 15.51 9.13
CA LYS A 162 -0.64 16.52 10.13
C LYS A 162 -2.15 16.37 10.38
N PRO A 163 -2.61 16.44 11.64
CA PRO A 163 -4.05 16.52 11.90
C PRO A 163 -4.63 17.63 11.04
N ALA A 164 -5.68 17.34 10.28
CA ALA A 164 -6.46 18.40 9.64
C ALA A 164 -6.93 19.32 10.77
N GLY A 165 -6.28 20.47 10.93
CA GLY A 165 -6.70 21.45 11.92
C GLY A 165 -8.17 21.74 11.65
N LEU A 166 -8.99 21.68 12.71
CA LEU A 166 -10.27 22.37 12.73
C LEU A 166 -9.97 23.84 12.45
N GLY A 167 -10.01 24.21 11.16
CA GLY A 167 -10.07 25.60 10.76
C GLY A 167 -11.39 26.12 11.29
N LEU A 168 -11.39 26.64 12.52
CA LEU A 168 -12.42 27.55 12.97
C LEU A 168 -12.35 28.75 12.01
N ALA A 169 -13.23 28.76 11.03
CA ALA A 169 -13.58 29.97 10.30
C ALA A 169 -14.18 30.94 11.32
N THR A 170 -13.32 31.73 11.95
CA THR A 170 -13.70 32.85 12.79
C THR A 170 -13.53 34.12 11.96
N GLY A 171 -14.66 34.71 11.60
CA GLY A 171 -14.79 36.15 11.39
C GLY A 171 -14.32 36.70 10.05
N ALA A 172 -15.28 37.03 9.20
CA ALA A 172 -15.15 38.20 8.34
C ALA A 172 -15.04 39.47 9.21
N SER A 173 -14.00 40.27 9.01
CA SER A 173 -14.11 41.72 9.08
C SER A 173 -13.03 42.38 8.23
N ALA A 174 -13.45 43.42 7.52
CA ALA A 174 -12.62 44.20 6.62
C ALA A 174 -11.53 44.94 7.40
N GLY A 175 -10.31 44.91 6.87
CA GLY A 175 -9.18 45.69 7.36
C GLY A 175 -8.15 45.84 6.25
N ILE A 176 -8.30 46.88 5.43
CA ILE A 176 -7.26 47.35 4.52
C ILE A 176 -6.15 47.92 5.39
N SER A 177 -4.99 47.25 5.42
CA SER A 177 -3.73 47.86 5.82
C SER A 177 -2.71 47.58 4.71
N LYS A 178 -2.05 48.66 4.29
CA LYS A 178 -0.98 48.66 3.30
C LYS A 178 0.28 48.15 3.99
N GLU A 179 0.92 47.12 3.44
CA GLU A 179 2.33 46.84 3.72
C GLU A 179 3.12 46.53 2.44
N ASP A 180 4.37 46.95 2.52
CA ASP A 180 5.40 47.21 1.53
C ASP A 180 6.20 45.93 1.19
N PRO A 181 6.43 45.54 -0.08
CA PRO A 181 7.09 44.29 -0.41
C PRO A 181 8.60 44.46 -0.49
N THR A 182 9.30 44.16 0.59
CA THR A 182 10.70 43.72 0.52
C THR A 182 10.78 42.24 0.86
N GLU A 183 11.44 41.48 -0.02
CA GLU A 183 11.88 40.09 0.14
C GLU A 183 10.87 38.98 -0.25
N CYS A 184 11.03 38.43 -1.46
CA CYS A 184 10.34 37.24 -1.95
C CYS A 184 11.28 36.03 -1.87
N ASP A 185 10.98 35.09 -0.97
CA ASP A 185 11.51 33.74 -1.07
C ASP A 185 10.40 32.70 -0.88
N GLN A 186 10.43 31.71 -1.77
CA GLN A 186 9.65 30.46 -1.80
C GLN A 186 8.26 30.47 -2.48
N VAL A 187 8.27 29.79 -3.63
CA VAL A 187 7.16 29.45 -4.53
C VAL A 187 6.14 28.56 -3.83
N VAL A 188 4.93 29.05 -3.59
CA VAL A 188 3.76 28.23 -3.28
C VAL A 188 2.87 28.18 -4.52
N LEU A 189 2.72 26.98 -5.08
CA LEU A 189 1.85 26.67 -6.20
C LEU A 189 0.39 26.65 -5.71
N TYR A 190 -0.41 27.66 -6.06
CA TYR A 190 -1.86 27.62 -5.88
C TYR A 190 -2.54 27.29 -7.22
N VAL A 191 -3.35 26.22 -7.24
CA VAL A 191 -4.28 25.93 -8.34
C VAL A 191 -5.54 26.74 -8.09
N CYS A 192 -5.77 27.80 -8.86
CA CYS A 192 -7.01 28.56 -8.81
C CYS A 192 -7.93 28.12 -9.96
N HIS A 193 -9.07 27.50 -9.61
CA HIS A 193 -10.20 27.35 -10.51
C HIS A 193 -10.99 28.65 -10.52
N THR A 194 -10.74 29.53 -11.49
CA THR A 194 -11.73 30.39 -12.18
C THR A 194 -11.00 31.41 -13.07
N THR A 195 -11.37 31.41 -14.35
CA THR A 195 -11.10 32.42 -15.40
C THR A 195 -9.63 32.87 -15.58
N GLY A 196 -9.03 32.39 -16.67
CA GLY A 196 -7.60 32.48 -16.95
C GLY A 196 -7.07 33.90 -17.16
N VAL A 197 -5.89 34.14 -16.57
CA VAL A 197 -4.96 35.21 -16.91
C VAL A 197 -3.55 34.64 -16.72
N PHE A 198 -2.70 34.72 -17.76
CA PHE A 198 -1.29 34.32 -17.70
C PHE A 198 -0.40 35.56 -17.72
N PHE A 199 0.70 35.54 -16.96
CA PHE A 199 1.70 36.62 -16.92
C PHE A 199 3.02 36.13 -17.52
N HIS A 200 3.56 36.87 -18.50
CA HIS A 200 4.96 36.78 -18.92
C HIS A 200 5.56 38.18 -18.90
N GLN A 201 6.64 38.36 -18.13
CA GLN A 201 7.43 39.61 -18.04
C GLN A 201 6.61 40.90 -17.81
N GLY A 202 5.61 40.85 -16.92
CA GLY A 202 5.01 42.06 -16.36
C GLY A 202 4.16 42.92 -17.30
N LYS A 203 3.65 42.38 -18.42
CA LYS A 203 2.62 43.06 -19.25
C LYS A 203 1.33 42.25 -19.33
N VAL A 204 0.20 42.93 -19.14
CA VAL A 204 -1.16 42.39 -19.35
C VAL A 204 -1.40 42.23 -20.85
N ILE A 205 -1.66 41.01 -21.31
CA ILE A 205 -2.01 40.72 -22.71
C ILE A 205 -3.49 40.34 -22.75
N ARG A 206 -4.30 41.00 -23.59
CA ARG A 206 -5.70 40.61 -23.83
C ARG A 206 -5.73 39.42 -24.80
N PRO A 207 -6.66 38.46 -24.66
CA PRO A 207 -6.76 37.35 -25.60
C PRO A 207 -7.33 37.83 -26.95
N TYR A 208 -6.68 37.43 -28.04
CA TYR A 208 -7.32 37.27 -29.35
C TYR A 208 -7.68 35.79 -29.53
N ASP A 209 -8.79 35.55 -30.21
CA ASP A 209 -9.51 34.28 -30.27
C ASP A 209 -8.69 33.06 -30.71
N GLY A 210 -8.89 31.93 -30.02
CA GLY A 210 -8.74 30.58 -30.57
C GLY A 210 -7.40 29.86 -30.36
N GLU A 211 -7.51 28.60 -29.91
CA GLU A 211 -6.49 27.53 -29.81
C GLU A 211 -5.48 27.55 -28.64
N ALA A 212 -5.73 26.66 -27.67
CA ALA A 212 -4.79 26.30 -26.62
C ALA A 212 -3.71 25.35 -27.15
N THR A 213 -2.45 25.82 -27.20
CA THR A 213 -1.26 24.97 -27.37
C THR A 213 -0.53 24.83 -26.03
N TYR A 214 -0.25 23.59 -25.64
CA TYR A 214 0.49 23.28 -24.42
C TYR A 214 1.99 23.54 -24.63
N ALA A 215 2.61 24.35 -23.78
CA ALA A 215 4.07 24.50 -23.74
C ALA A 215 4.63 23.97 -22.41
N VAL A 216 5.53 22.99 -22.49
CA VAL A 216 6.32 22.47 -21.36
C VAL A 216 7.59 23.29 -21.27
N ALA A 217 7.79 24.01 -20.17
CA ALA A 217 9.07 24.67 -19.87
C ALA A 217 9.89 23.78 -18.92
N VAL A 218 10.94 23.16 -19.46
CA VAL A 218 12.03 22.55 -18.67
C VAL A 218 13.03 23.65 -18.36
N LYS A 219 13.44 23.79 -17.09
CA LYS A 219 14.57 24.65 -16.72
C LYS A 219 15.72 23.75 -16.24
N ILE A 220 16.87 23.90 -16.90
CA ILE A 220 18.18 23.44 -16.43
C ILE A 220 18.70 24.47 -15.42
#